data_AF-A0A9D9L2E9-F1
#
_entry.id   AF-A0A9D9L2E9-F1
#
_cell.length_a   1.000
_cell.length_b   1.000
_cell.length_c   1.000
_cell.angle_alpha   90.00
_cell.angle_beta   90.00
_cell.angle_gamma   90.00
#
_symmetry.space_group_name_H-M   'P 1'
#
loop_
_entity.id
_entity.type
_entity.pdbx_description
1 polymer ?
#
loop_
_entity_poly.entity_id
_entity_poly.type
_entity_poly.pdbx_seq_one_letter_code
_entity_poly.pdbx_strand_id
1 'polypeptide(L)'
;MGIFDDLKKKTGAPDLGDMEKYAMRPGETVEEYFKRVGASDDAMAELMKTAAAMNASFASNDETDEYISDGSDRELIEAIKDMAKGVIGTIEDDDVYAMQLNCELGADEELSAYISFAYNTESYFKESGSRERWNICCWKDEEADGLDAEFVAAWAKAKGFDEYDDEGLMKAVYADAITAVQELHEEHITEEHFGRKVPILIGETELGDTTAIWSVKANGKDIIEKSLLEDCGVK
;
A
#
# COMPACT_ATOMS: atom_id res chain seq x y z
N MET A 1 22.62 13.09 -15.17
CA MET A 1 22.05 13.14 -16.52
C MET A 1 20.97 12.08 -16.54
N GLY A 2 19.70 12.48 -16.52
CA GLY A 2 18.59 11.57 -16.20
C GLY A 2 18.35 10.55 -17.32
N ILE A 3 17.79 9.39 -16.96
CA ILE A 3 17.40 8.31 -17.90
C ILE A 3 16.63 8.84 -19.12
N PHE A 4 15.84 9.91 -18.93
CA PHE A 4 15.09 10.58 -20.00
C PHE A 4 15.96 11.25 -21.07
N ASP A 5 17.11 11.84 -20.72
CA ASP A 5 18.00 12.50 -21.69
C ASP A 5 18.69 11.47 -22.60
N ASP A 6 19.02 10.31 -22.02
CA ASP A 6 19.67 9.20 -22.71
C ASP A 6 18.68 8.47 -23.64
N LEU A 7 17.41 8.33 -23.22
CA LEU A 7 16.35 7.81 -24.08
C LEU A 7 16.07 8.75 -25.26
N LYS A 8 15.99 10.07 -25.02
CA LYS A 8 15.71 11.08 -26.05
C LYS A 8 16.77 11.08 -27.16
N LYS A 9 18.04 10.89 -26.79
CA LYS A 9 19.16 10.75 -27.74
C LYS A 9 19.12 9.46 -28.55
N LYS A 10 18.67 8.35 -27.96
CA LYS A 10 18.66 7.03 -28.60
C LYS A 10 17.45 6.81 -29.50
N THR A 11 16.30 7.41 -29.19
CA THR A 11 15.04 7.17 -29.92
C THR A 11 14.68 8.25 -30.93
N GLY A 12 15.40 9.39 -30.94
CA GLY A 12 15.09 10.52 -31.82
C GLY A 12 13.75 11.20 -31.50
N ALA A 13 13.32 11.14 -30.23
CA ALA A 13 12.01 11.64 -29.81
C ALA A 13 11.83 13.15 -30.13
N PRO A 14 10.72 13.53 -30.79
CA PRO A 14 10.50 14.91 -31.25
C PRO A 14 10.21 15.91 -30.12
N ASP A 15 10.29 17.20 -30.47
CA ASP A 15 10.04 18.34 -29.58
C ASP A 15 8.62 18.27 -28.97
N LEU A 16 8.52 18.52 -27.66
CA LEU A 16 7.36 18.21 -26.81
C LEU A 16 6.15 19.16 -27.00
N GLY A 17 6.12 19.92 -28.10
CA GLY A 17 5.09 20.92 -28.39
C GLY A 17 3.70 20.36 -28.70
N ASP A 18 3.55 19.04 -28.80
CA ASP A 18 2.31 18.38 -29.25
C ASP A 18 2.02 17.12 -28.42
N MET A 19 1.91 17.28 -27.09
CA MET A 19 1.72 16.15 -26.16
C MET A 19 0.43 15.35 -26.40
N GLU A 20 -0.61 15.96 -26.98
CA GLU A 20 -1.86 15.25 -27.32
C GLU A 20 -1.65 14.12 -28.36
N LYS A 21 -0.65 14.25 -29.23
CA LYS A 21 -0.32 13.23 -30.23
C LYS A 21 0.29 11.97 -29.60
N TYR A 22 0.97 12.14 -28.46
CA TYR A 22 1.71 11.08 -27.75
C TYR A 22 1.02 10.65 -26.46
N ALA A 23 -0.17 11.15 -26.15
CA ALA A 23 -0.99 10.60 -25.07
C ALA A 23 -1.54 9.23 -25.48
N MET A 24 -1.49 8.26 -24.57
CA MET A 24 -2.25 7.01 -24.71
C MET A 24 -3.73 7.31 -24.68
N ARG A 25 -4.48 6.73 -25.60
CA ARG A 25 -5.93 6.90 -25.65
C ARG A 25 -6.59 5.97 -24.62
N PRO A 26 -7.75 6.34 -24.06
CA PRO A 26 -8.52 5.45 -23.19
C PRO A 26 -8.80 4.11 -23.88
N GLY A 27 -8.45 3.01 -23.22
CA GLY A 27 -8.63 1.64 -23.73
C GLY A 27 -7.62 1.18 -24.79
N GLU A 28 -6.65 2.03 -25.15
CA GLU A 28 -5.54 1.65 -26.05
C GLU A 28 -4.53 0.80 -25.28
N THR A 29 -4.15 -0.35 -25.83
CA THR A 29 -3.05 -1.15 -25.29
C THR A 29 -1.71 -0.49 -25.57
N VAL A 30 -0.69 -0.84 -24.79
CA VAL A 30 0.68 -0.32 -24.96
C VAL A 30 1.21 -0.61 -26.37
N GLU A 31 0.93 -1.80 -26.93
CA GLU A 31 1.31 -2.17 -28.29
C GLU A 31 0.62 -1.32 -29.36
N GLU A 32 -0.69 -1.07 -29.21
CA GLU A 32 -1.45 -0.23 -30.12
C GLU A 32 -0.96 1.22 -30.11
N TYR A 33 -0.65 1.74 -28.92
CA TYR A 33 -0.06 3.05 -28.73
C TYR A 33 1.27 3.20 -29.48
N PHE A 34 2.21 2.25 -29.28
CA PHE A 34 3.53 2.33 -29.89
C PHE A 34 3.50 2.17 -31.42
N LYS A 35 2.64 1.28 -31.92
CA LYS A 35 2.39 1.14 -33.36
C LYS A 35 1.83 2.44 -33.95
N ARG A 36 0.94 3.13 -33.22
CA ARG A 36 0.36 4.41 -33.65
C ARG A 36 1.39 5.54 -33.69
N VAL A 37 2.29 5.61 -32.71
CA VAL A 37 3.33 6.66 -32.70
C VAL A 37 4.55 6.31 -33.57
N GLY A 38 4.51 5.17 -34.27
CA GLY A 38 5.54 4.77 -35.23
C GLY A 38 6.85 4.33 -34.58
N ALA A 39 6.80 3.80 -33.35
CA ALA A 39 7.98 3.23 -32.72
C ALA A 39 8.43 1.97 -33.49
N SER A 40 9.75 1.79 -33.60
CA SER A 40 10.30 0.58 -34.19
C SER A 40 10.06 -0.63 -33.29
N ASP A 41 10.00 -1.82 -33.89
CA ASP A 41 9.85 -3.08 -33.15
C ASP A 41 10.97 -3.26 -32.10
N ASP A 42 12.19 -2.80 -32.41
CA ASP A 42 13.33 -2.80 -31.47
C ASP A 42 13.10 -1.88 -30.26
N ALA A 43 12.48 -0.71 -30.47
CA ALA A 43 12.16 0.22 -29.38
C ALA A 43 11.04 -0.34 -28.49
N MET A 44 10.05 -1.02 -29.08
CA MET A 44 9.04 -1.74 -28.30
C MET A 44 9.65 -2.89 -27.49
N ALA A 45 10.56 -3.66 -28.08
CA ALA A 45 11.18 -4.80 -27.42
C ALA A 45 12.01 -4.37 -26.20
N GLU A 46 12.83 -3.32 -26.31
CA GLU A 46 13.60 -2.80 -25.18
C GLU A 46 12.71 -2.17 -24.09
N LEU A 47 11.60 -1.52 -24.47
CA LEU A 47 10.69 -0.91 -23.51
C LEU A 47 9.82 -1.97 -22.78
N MET A 48 9.36 -3.01 -23.49
CA MET A 48 8.73 -4.18 -22.89
C MET A 48 9.68 -4.94 -21.97
N LYS A 49 10.96 -5.05 -22.35
CA LYS A 49 11.99 -5.63 -21.49
C LYS A 49 12.27 -4.77 -20.25
N THR A 50 12.22 -3.45 -20.38
CA THR A 50 12.36 -2.52 -19.25
C THR A 50 11.13 -2.58 -18.33
N ALA A 51 9.91 -2.62 -18.89
CA ALA A 51 8.68 -2.79 -18.14
C ALA A 51 8.62 -4.16 -17.46
N ALA A 52 9.07 -5.22 -18.13
CA ALA A 52 9.22 -6.54 -17.54
C ALA A 52 10.31 -6.56 -16.46
N ALA A 53 11.40 -5.80 -16.62
CA ALA A 53 12.45 -5.66 -15.60
C ALA A 53 11.99 -4.82 -14.41
N MET A 54 11.13 -3.82 -14.60
CA MET A 54 10.50 -3.06 -13.52
C MET A 54 9.45 -3.90 -12.82
N ASN A 55 8.60 -4.62 -13.56
CA ASN A 55 7.62 -5.54 -12.99
C ASN A 55 8.31 -6.72 -12.28
N ALA A 56 9.46 -7.16 -12.81
CA ALA A 56 10.35 -8.08 -12.12
C ALA A 56 10.97 -7.42 -10.89
N SER A 57 11.49 -6.19 -10.90
CA SER A 57 12.03 -5.55 -9.68
C SER A 57 10.96 -5.30 -8.62
N PHE A 58 9.70 -5.08 -9.01
CA PHE A 58 8.56 -5.05 -8.08
C PHE A 58 8.20 -6.44 -7.54
N ALA A 59 8.39 -7.50 -8.34
CA ALA A 59 8.16 -8.89 -7.95
C ALA A 59 9.41 -9.58 -7.34
N SER A 60 10.58 -8.94 -7.45
CA SER A 60 11.92 -9.45 -7.12
C SER A 60 12.70 -8.42 -6.30
N ASN A 61 12.01 -7.61 -5.51
CA ASN A 61 12.61 -7.09 -4.27
C ASN A 61 12.82 -8.29 -3.33
N ASP A 62 13.70 -9.19 -3.76
CA ASP A 62 14.22 -10.38 -3.09
C ASP A 62 14.97 -9.98 -1.81
N GLU A 63 15.38 -8.71 -1.70
CA GLU A 63 15.91 -8.13 -0.46
C GLU A 63 14.86 -7.96 0.65
N THR A 64 13.57 -8.17 0.36
CA THR A 64 12.49 -8.25 1.38
C THR A 64 12.02 -9.66 1.70
N ASP A 65 12.36 -10.66 0.86
CA ASP A 65 12.00 -12.06 1.10
C ASP A 65 13.03 -12.78 2.00
N GLU A 66 14.26 -12.26 2.13
CA GLU A 66 15.30 -12.88 2.96
C GLU A 66 15.08 -12.79 4.48
N TYR A 67 14.06 -12.04 4.93
CA TYR A 67 13.72 -11.87 6.36
C TYR A 67 12.26 -12.16 6.69
N ILE A 68 11.48 -12.78 5.80
CA ILE A 68 10.25 -13.48 6.22
C ILE A 68 10.71 -14.80 6.85
N SER A 69 11.15 -14.70 8.10
CA SER A 69 11.19 -15.86 8.99
C SER A 69 9.80 -16.51 8.91
N ASP A 70 9.78 -17.82 8.72
CA ASP A 70 8.58 -18.67 8.71
C ASP A 70 7.70 -18.59 9.97
N GLY A 71 8.04 -17.73 10.93
CA GLY A 71 7.32 -17.49 12.16
C GLY A 71 6.37 -16.29 12.12
N SER A 72 5.38 -16.31 11.19
CA SER A 72 4.17 -15.49 11.33
C SER A 72 3.61 -15.71 12.74
N ASP A 73 3.50 -14.66 13.56
CA ASP A 73 3.09 -14.84 14.94
C ASP A 73 1.56 -14.89 15.03
N ARG A 74 1.02 -16.08 15.33
CA ARG A 74 -0.43 -16.22 15.45
C ARG A 74 -1.02 -15.33 16.55
N GLU A 75 -0.27 -15.01 17.61
CA GLU A 75 -0.80 -14.17 18.68
C GLU A 75 -1.00 -12.73 18.21
N LEU A 76 0.00 -12.13 17.54
CA LEU A 76 -0.15 -10.78 16.97
C LEU A 76 -1.17 -10.76 15.83
N ILE A 77 -1.17 -11.77 14.96
CA ILE A 77 -2.12 -11.87 13.85
C ILE A 77 -3.56 -11.91 14.37
N GLU A 78 -3.87 -12.78 15.33
CA GLU A 78 -5.22 -12.84 15.89
C GLU A 78 -5.59 -11.56 16.65
N ALA A 79 -4.64 -10.93 17.36
CA ALA A 79 -4.88 -9.65 18.02
C ALA A 79 -5.25 -8.53 17.02
N ILE A 80 -4.51 -8.42 15.90
CA ILE A 80 -4.82 -7.47 14.83
C ILE A 80 -6.21 -7.76 14.24
N LYS A 81 -6.53 -9.03 13.99
CA LYS A 81 -7.84 -9.43 13.45
C LYS A 81 -8.97 -9.11 14.41
N ASP A 82 -8.82 -9.40 15.69
CA ASP A 82 -9.84 -9.12 16.71
C ASP A 82 -10.08 -7.62 16.87
N MET A 83 -9.01 -6.81 16.88
CA MET A 83 -9.12 -5.34 16.84
C MET A 83 -9.88 -4.88 15.60
N ALA A 84 -9.45 -5.30 14.40
CA ALA A 84 -10.09 -4.89 13.15
C ALA A 84 -11.58 -5.31 13.09
N LYS A 85 -11.92 -6.54 13.51
CA LYS A 85 -13.31 -7.01 13.60
C LYS A 85 -14.13 -6.21 14.61
N GLY A 86 -13.53 -5.85 15.75
CA GLY A 86 -14.14 -4.99 16.76
C GLY A 86 -14.53 -3.65 16.17
N VAL A 87 -13.59 -2.97 15.50
CA VAL A 87 -13.85 -1.68 14.84
C VAL A 87 -14.85 -1.83 13.72
N ILE A 88 -14.66 -2.77 12.79
CA ILE A 88 -15.57 -2.98 11.66
C ILE A 88 -17.01 -3.20 12.15
N GLY A 89 -17.19 -4.01 13.20
CA GLY A 89 -18.51 -4.30 13.77
C GLY A 89 -19.23 -3.10 14.39
N THR A 90 -18.54 -1.98 14.65
CA THR A 90 -19.14 -0.76 15.19
C THR A 90 -19.48 0.28 14.11
N ILE A 91 -19.00 0.10 12.87
CA ILE A 91 -19.20 1.08 11.81
C ILE A 91 -20.65 1.03 11.31
N GLU A 92 -21.36 2.16 11.43
CA GLU A 92 -22.72 2.33 10.92
C GLU A 92 -22.75 2.92 9.50
N ASP A 93 -21.67 3.56 9.06
CA ASP A 93 -21.55 4.17 7.73
C ASP A 93 -21.50 3.11 6.61
N ASP A 94 -22.28 3.30 5.55
CA ASP A 94 -22.36 2.37 4.41
C ASP A 94 -21.39 2.73 3.26
N ASP A 95 -20.76 3.89 3.31
CA ASP A 95 -19.93 4.46 2.26
C ASP A 95 -18.43 4.50 2.61
N VAL A 96 -17.98 3.58 3.49
CA VAL A 96 -16.57 3.37 3.84
C VAL A 96 -15.74 2.97 2.62
N TYR A 97 -14.88 3.85 2.10
CA TYR A 97 -14.08 3.51 0.90
C TYR A 97 -12.75 2.83 1.22
N ALA A 98 -12.20 3.05 2.41
CA ALA A 98 -10.97 2.41 2.87
C ALA A 98 -10.88 2.36 4.39
N MET A 99 -10.08 1.40 4.85
CA MET A 99 -9.60 1.28 6.22
C MET A 99 -8.07 1.34 6.19
N GLN A 100 -7.44 1.62 7.31
CA GLN A 100 -5.98 1.59 7.45
C GLN A 100 -5.60 0.97 8.78
N LEU A 101 -4.77 -0.06 8.70
CA LEU A 101 -3.92 -0.50 9.80
C LEU A 101 -2.68 0.39 9.81
N ASN A 102 -2.61 1.27 10.81
CA ASN A 102 -1.49 2.15 11.02
C ASN A 102 -0.47 1.47 11.95
N CYS A 103 0.78 1.41 11.52
CA CYS A 103 1.88 0.86 12.31
C CYS A 103 2.94 1.95 12.47
N GLU A 104 3.23 2.34 13.71
CA GLU A 104 4.21 3.39 14.00
C GLU A 104 5.18 2.94 15.08
N LEU A 105 6.41 3.45 15.04
CA LEU A 105 7.30 3.35 16.19
C LEU A 105 6.95 4.45 17.19
N GLY A 106 6.97 4.10 18.47
CA GLY A 106 6.83 5.03 19.56
C GLY A 106 7.96 6.05 19.54
N ALA A 107 7.63 7.28 19.91
CA ALA A 107 8.58 8.38 19.90
C ALA A 107 9.65 8.31 21.01
N ASP A 108 9.51 7.37 21.96
CA ASP A 108 10.36 7.23 23.15
C ASP A 108 11.28 6.01 23.04
N GLU A 109 12.41 6.02 23.77
CA GLU A 109 13.48 4.98 23.78
C GLU A 109 13.02 3.58 24.27
N GLU A 110 11.71 3.35 24.44
CA GLU A 110 11.14 2.05 24.76
C GLU A 110 10.60 1.39 23.48
N LEU A 111 11.01 0.14 23.24
CA LEU A 111 10.46 -0.78 22.22
C LEU A 111 8.93 -0.75 22.22
N SER A 112 8.34 0.12 21.41
CA SER A 112 6.91 0.31 21.33
C SER A 112 6.56 0.52 19.88
N ALA A 113 6.00 -0.51 19.23
CA ALA A 113 5.24 -0.28 18.02
C ALA A 113 3.80 0.01 18.43
N TYR A 114 3.22 1.07 17.89
CA TYR A 114 1.81 1.38 18.00
C TYR A 114 1.09 0.85 16.77
N ILE A 115 0.07 0.03 16.98
CA ILE A 115 -0.75 -0.54 15.91
C ILE A 115 -2.17 -0.03 16.14
N SER A 116 -2.70 0.74 15.20
CA SER A 116 -4.08 1.22 15.24
C SER A 116 -4.84 0.91 13.96
N PHE A 117 -6.16 1.02 14.04
CA PHE A 117 -7.07 0.74 12.94
C PHE A 117 -8.05 1.88 12.80
N ALA A 118 -8.07 2.51 11.62
CA ALA A 118 -8.98 3.60 11.30
C ALA A 118 -9.68 3.35 9.97
N TYR A 119 -10.71 4.13 9.68
CA TYR A 119 -11.38 4.09 8.38
C TYR A 119 -11.83 5.49 7.94
N ASN A 120 -12.26 5.58 6.68
CA ASN A 120 -12.82 6.80 6.16
C ASN A 120 -13.97 6.53 5.18
N THR A 121 -14.82 7.55 5.04
CA THR A 121 -16.05 7.49 4.26
C THR A 121 -16.03 8.48 3.10
N GLU A 122 -16.76 8.15 2.03
CA GLU A 122 -16.91 9.04 0.88
C GLU A 122 -17.55 10.37 1.28
N SER A 123 -18.52 10.33 2.18
CA SER A 123 -19.22 11.49 2.70
C SER A 123 -18.27 12.39 3.49
N TYR A 124 -17.50 11.85 4.43
CA TYR A 124 -16.54 12.66 5.19
C TYR A 124 -15.46 13.27 4.29
N PHE A 125 -14.89 12.50 3.36
CA PHE A 125 -13.90 13.03 2.43
C PHE A 125 -14.45 14.24 1.64
N LYS A 126 -15.69 14.16 1.13
CA LYS A 126 -16.34 15.26 0.40
C LYS A 126 -16.62 16.48 1.29
N GLU A 127 -17.04 16.25 2.54
CA GLU A 127 -17.37 17.32 3.48
C GLU A 127 -16.14 18.03 4.05
N SER A 128 -15.06 17.29 4.30
CA SER A 128 -13.80 17.83 4.82
C SER A 128 -13.16 18.87 3.88
N GLY A 129 -13.43 18.77 2.57
CA GLY A 129 -12.75 19.56 1.55
C GLY A 129 -11.26 19.22 1.39
N SER A 130 -10.80 18.12 2.01
CA SER A 130 -9.44 17.63 1.87
C SER A 130 -9.16 17.21 0.43
N ARG A 131 -7.89 17.36 0.00
CA ARG A 131 -7.38 16.76 -1.23
C ARG A 131 -6.66 15.43 -0.98
N GLU A 132 -6.37 15.15 0.28
CA GLU A 132 -5.59 14.00 0.74
C GLU A 132 -6.57 12.87 1.09
N ARG A 133 -7.09 12.19 0.06
CA ARG A 133 -8.09 11.12 0.25
C ARG A 133 -7.49 9.99 1.09
N TRP A 134 -6.28 9.55 0.75
CA TRP A 134 -5.70 8.33 1.32
C TRP A 134 -4.90 8.56 2.60
N ASN A 135 -4.71 9.81 3.02
CA ASN A 135 -3.87 10.13 4.16
C ASN A 135 -4.68 10.05 5.46
N ILE A 136 -4.31 9.10 6.32
CA ILE A 136 -4.99 8.84 7.61
C ILE A 136 -5.09 10.08 8.50
N CYS A 137 -4.11 10.99 8.48
CA CYS A 137 -4.18 12.25 9.24
C CYS A 137 -5.30 13.19 8.79
N CYS A 138 -5.89 12.93 7.62
CA CYS A 138 -7.03 13.66 7.08
C CYS A 138 -8.34 12.88 7.21
N TRP A 139 -8.34 11.73 7.89
CA TRP A 139 -9.52 10.91 8.10
C TRP A 139 -10.29 11.39 9.34
N LYS A 140 -11.42 10.75 9.63
CA LYS A 140 -12.24 11.10 10.78
C LYS A 140 -11.49 10.68 12.05
N ASP A 141 -11.13 11.66 12.88
CA ASP A 141 -10.32 11.51 14.11
C ASP A 141 -10.98 10.65 15.22
N GLU A 142 -12.21 10.19 15.05
CA GLU A 142 -13.03 9.68 16.16
C GLU A 142 -13.02 8.16 16.37
N GLU A 143 -12.37 7.37 15.49
CA GLU A 143 -12.60 5.91 15.46
C GLU A 143 -11.33 5.05 15.35
N ALA A 144 -10.17 5.60 15.67
CA ALA A 144 -8.93 4.83 15.74
C ALA A 144 -8.86 4.05 17.07
N ASP A 145 -9.22 2.76 17.06
CA ASP A 145 -8.84 1.83 18.13
C ASP A 145 -7.44 1.27 17.83
N GLY A 146 -6.71 0.92 18.89
CA GLY A 146 -5.37 0.38 18.79
C GLY A 146 -5.14 -0.82 19.69
N LEU A 147 -4.11 -1.59 19.34
CA LEU A 147 -3.60 -2.63 20.23
C LEU A 147 -2.95 -1.99 21.45
N ASP A 148 -3.06 -2.70 22.57
CA ASP A 148 -2.41 -2.30 23.81
C ASP A 148 -0.89 -2.26 23.61
N ALA A 149 -0.28 -1.12 23.97
CA ALA A 149 1.16 -0.91 23.77
C ALA A 149 2.01 -1.89 24.59
N GLU A 150 1.55 -2.31 25.78
CA GLU A 150 2.26 -3.32 26.59
C GLU A 150 2.22 -4.69 25.91
N PHE A 151 1.10 -5.04 25.27
CA PHE A 151 0.99 -6.27 24.48
C PHE A 151 2.00 -6.26 23.32
N VAL A 152 2.05 -5.20 22.52
CA VAL A 152 2.96 -5.12 21.36
C VAL A 152 4.42 -5.13 21.82
N ALA A 153 4.76 -4.42 22.89
CA ALA A 153 6.10 -4.43 23.47
C ALA A 153 6.49 -5.83 24.00
N ALA A 154 5.56 -6.54 24.64
CA ALA A 154 5.78 -7.90 25.13
C ALA A 154 6.01 -8.89 23.97
N TRP A 155 5.21 -8.79 22.90
CA TRP A 155 5.39 -9.56 21.67
C TRP A 155 6.76 -9.28 21.04
N ALA A 156 7.13 -8.01 20.88
CA ALA A 156 8.40 -7.61 20.27
C ALA A 156 9.60 -8.20 21.05
N LYS A 157 9.56 -8.09 22.38
CA LYS A 157 10.56 -8.68 23.26
C LYS A 157 10.61 -10.20 23.19
N ALA A 158 9.45 -10.87 23.08
CA ALA A 158 9.38 -12.33 22.96
C ALA A 158 9.99 -12.84 21.64
N LYS A 159 9.90 -12.04 20.57
CA LYS A 159 10.57 -12.29 19.28
C LYS A 159 12.07 -12.01 19.30
N GLY A 160 12.57 -11.38 20.36
CA GLY A 160 13.98 -11.06 20.51
C GLY A 160 14.39 -9.77 19.84
N PHE A 161 13.44 -8.89 19.49
CA PHE A 161 13.76 -7.52 19.10
C PHE A 161 14.37 -6.77 20.29
N ASP A 162 15.41 -5.99 20.02
CA ASP A 162 16.05 -5.09 20.98
C ASP A 162 15.79 -3.62 20.61
N GLU A 163 16.12 -2.71 21.52
CA GLU A 163 15.85 -1.26 21.42
C GLU A 163 16.51 -0.55 20.23
N TYR A 164 17.29 -1.25 19.40
CA TYR A 164 17.98 -0.68 18.25
C TYR A 164 17.55 -1.30 16.91
N ASP A 165 16.61 -2.25 16.91
CA ASP A 165 16.14 -2.93 15.69
C ASP A 165 14.76 -2.43 15.23
N ASP A 166 14.64 -1.11 15.07
CA ASP A 166 13.43 -0.44 14.58
C ASP A 166 12.98 -0.96 13.22
N GLU A 167 13.93 -1.13 12.28
CA GLU A 167 13.63 -1.60 10.92
C GLU A 167 13.17 -3.07 10.92
N GLY A 168 13.83 -3.94 11.68
CA GLY A 168 13.45 -5.34 11.81
C GLY A 168 12.09 -5.50 12.50
N LEU A 169 11.85 -4.73 13.56
CA LEU A 169 10.58 -4.70 14.26
C LEU A 169 9.44 -4.29 13.33
N MET A 170 9.58 -3.17 12.61
CA MET A 170 8.54 -2.69 11.69
C MET A 170 8.27 -3.66 10.56
N LYS A 171 9.31 -4.27 9.97
CA LYS A 171 9.12 -5.31 8.95
C LYS A 171 8.35 -6.51 9.49
N ALA A 172 8.63 -6.95 10.72
CA ALA A 172 7.90 -8.06 11.33
C ALA A 172 6.44 -7.71 11.61
N VAL A 173 6.18 -6.51 12.13
CA VAL A 173 4.81 -6.00 12.33
C VAL A 173 4.07 -5.95 10.98
N TYR A 174 4.69 -5.44 9.92
CA TYR A 174 4.08 -5.40 8.59
C TYR A 174 3.80 -6.80 8.03
N ALA A 175 4.69 -7.77 8.24
CA ALA A 175 4.46 -9.15 7.78
C ALA A 175 3.24 -9.79 8.46
N ASP A 176 3.11 -9.64 9.77
CA ASP A 176 1.96 -10.15 10.52
C ASP A 176 0.67 -9.38 10.18
N ALA A 177 0.75 -8.06 9.99
CA ALA A 177 -0.35 -7.22 9.50
C ALA A 177 -0.88 -7.65 8.13
N ILE A 178 0.01 -7.93 7.18
CA ILE A 178 -0.35 -8.42 5.84
C ILE A 178 -1.11 -9.73 5.96
N THR A 179 -0.60 -10.65 6.78
CA THR A 179 -1.23 -11.95 7.01
C THR A 179 -2.62 -11.78 7.63
N ALA A 180 -2.74 -10.91 8.64
CA ALA A 180 -4.02 -10.61 9.28
C ALA A 180 -5.04 -10.05 8.28
N VAL A 181 -4.66 -9.09 7.44
CA VAL A 181 -5.55 -8.52 6.43
C VAL A 181 -5.95 -9.55 5.37
N GLN A 182 -5.03 -10.39 4.92
CA GLN A 182 -5.35 -11.48 4.00
C GLN A 182 -6.38 -12.44 4.60
N GLU A 183 -6.24 -12.81 5.87
CA GLU A 183 -7.21 -13.66 6.56
C GLU A 183 -8.56 -12.97 6.76
N LEU A 184 -8.61 -11.67 7.09
CA LEU A 184 -9.86 -10.92 7.18
C LEU A 184 -10.62 -10.92 5.84
N HIS A 185 -9.90 -10.84 4.72
CA HIS A 185 -10.47 -10.93 3.39
C HIS A 185 -10.96 -12.35 3.05
N GLU A 186 -10.21 -13.38 3.45
CA GLU A 186 -10.64 -14.78 3.29
C GLU A 186 -11.87 -15.11 4.14
N GLU A 187 -11.99 -14.47 5.31
CA GLU A 187 -13.15 -14.56 6.19
C GLU A 187 -14.34 -13.68 5.72
N HIS A 188 -14.19 -12.93 4.62
CA HIS A 188 -15.23 -12.07 4.05
C HIS A 188 -15.78 -11.00 5.01
N ILE A 189 -14.99 -10.56 6.00
CA ILE A 189 -15.46 -9.66 7.07
C ILE A 189 -16.03 -8.36 6.50
N THR A 190 -15.34 -7.73 5.54
CA THR A 190 -15.82 -6.47 4.95
C THR A 190 -17.02 -6.68 4.04
N GLU A 191 -17.06 -7.79 3.31
CA GLU A 191 -18.17 -8.13 2.42
C GLU A 191 -19.45 -8.42 3.19
N GLU A 192 -19.35 -9.12 4.32
CA GLU A 192 -20.50 -9.41 5.19
C GLU A 192 -21.07 -8.12 5.82
N HIS A 193 -20.21 -7.17 6.18
CA HIS A 193 -20.63 -5.94 6.85
C HIS A 193 -21.09 -4.84 5.87
N PHE A 194 -20.30 -4.58 4.82
CA PHE A 194 -20.53 -3.46 3.88
C PHE A 194 -21.15 -3.90 2.55
N GLY A 195 -21.35 -5.20 2.32
CA GLY A 195 -21.85 -5.74 1.05
C GLY A 195 -20.84 -5.68 -0.10
N ARG A 196 -19.59 -5.30 0.18
CA ARG A 196 -18.48 -5.27 -0.77
C ARG A 196 -17.15 -5.42 -0.04
N LYS A 197 -16.13 -5.84 -0.78
CA LYS A 197 -14.76 -5.88 -0.27
C LYS A 197 -14.24 -4.45 -0.14
N VAL A 198 -13.73 -4.09 1.04
CA VAL A 198 -13.15 -2.77 1.33
C VAL A 198 -11.65 -2.93 1.56
N PRO A 199 -10.78 -2.14 0.90
CA PRO A 199 -9.35 -2.26 1.12
C PRO A 199 -8.96 -1.84 2.55
N ILE A 200 -8.08 -2.63 3.17
CA ILE A 200 -7.44 -2.33 4.45
C ILE A 200 -5.98 -2.00 4.16
N LEU A 201 -5.66 -0.72 4.10
CA LEU A 201 -4.31 -0.22 3.84
C LEU A 201 -3.38 -0.57 5.01
N ILE A 202 -2.10 -0.76 4.72
CA ILE A 202 -1.06 -1.02 5.72
C ILE A 202 0.02 0.03 5.52
N GLY A 203 0.28 0.84 6.54
CA GLY A 203 1.31 1.87 6.46
C GLY A 203 1.43 2.68 7.74
N GLU A 204 2.21 3.75 7.65
CA GLU A 204 2.39 4.74 8.71
C GLU A 204 1.45 5.93 8.48
N THR A 205 1.55 6.93 9.35
CA THR A 205 0.90 8.23 9.15
C THR A 205 1.23 8.85 7.79
N GLU A 206 2.48 8.76 7.35
CA GLU A 206 2.90 9.32 6.05
C GLU A 206 2.71 8.30 4.92
N LEU A 207 2.10 8.75 3.81
CA LEU A 207 1.97 7.93 2.61
C LEU A 207 3.31 7.84 1.88
N GLY A 208 3.75 6.61 1.60
CA GLY A 208 4.94 6.33 0.82
C GLY A 208 4.79 5.09 -0.05
N ASP A 209 5.84 4.79 -0.80
CA ASP A 209 5.94 3.58 -1.63
C ASP A 209 5.72 2.30 -0.82
N THR A 210 6.21 2.28 0.42
CA THR A 210 6.08 1.20 1.39
C THR A 210 4.61 0.93 1.72
N THR A 211 3.81 1.97 1.95
CA THR A 211 2.35 1.87 2.13
C THR A 211 1.68 1.24 0.92
N ALA A 212 2.05 1.67 -0.30
CA ALA A 212 1.49 1.10 -1.52
C ALA A 212 1.86 -0.39 -1.70
N ILE A 213 3.13 -0.74 -1.47
CA ILE A 213 3.63 -2.12 -1.61
C ILE A 213 2.89 -3.05 -0.65
N TRP A 214 2.84 -2.72 0.64
CA TRP A 214 2.21 -3.58 1.65
C TRP A 214 0.70 -3.64 1.48
N SER A 215 0.05 -2.52 1.15
CA SER A 215 -1.39 -2.51 0.87
C SER A 215 -1.73 -3.39 -0.33
N VAL A 216 -0.96 -3.35 -1.42
CA VAL A 216 -1.17 -4.25 -2.57
C VAL A 216 -0.94 -5.72 -2.19
N LYS A 217 0.11 -6.01 -1.40
CA LYS A 217 0.42 -7.37 -0.94
C LYS A 217 -0.69 -7.95 -0.05
N ALA A 218 -1.28 -7.13 0.81
CA ALA A 218 -2.34 -7.53 1.74
C ALA A 218 -3.72 -7.68 1.08
N ASN A 219 -4.07 -6.78 0.16
CA ASN A 219 -5.43 -6.67 -0.37
C ASN A 219 -5.63 -7.38 -1.72
N GLY A 220 -4.56 -7.54 -2.49
CA GLY A 220 -4.62 -7.76 -3.92
C GLY A 220 -4.73 -6.45 -4.70
N LYS A 221 -4.21 -6.44 -5.93
CA LYS A 221 -4.16 -5.23 -6.78
C LYS A 221 -5.53 -4.78 -7.29
N ASP A 222 -6.51 -5.67 -7.29
CA ASP A 222 -7.83 -5.48 -7.90
C ASP A 222 -8.72 -4.49 -7.13
N ILE A 223 -8.54 -4.35 -5.82
CA ILE A 223 -9.33 -3.43 -4.99
C ILE A 223 -8.57 -2.17 -4.56
N ILE A 224 -7.30 -2.06 -4.93
CA ILE A 224 -6.48 -0.86 -4.68
C ILE A 224 -6.72 0.16 -5.78
N GLU A 225 -7.18 1.36 -5.40
CA GLU A 225 -7.41 2.45 -6.35
C GLU A 225 -6.09 3.02 -6.89
N LYS A 226 -6.11 3.42 -8.16
CA LYS A 226 -4.95 4.06 -8.81
C LYS A 226 -4.53 5.36 -8.11
N SER A 227 -5.50 6.12 -7.59
CA SER A 227 -5.24 7.37 -6.89
C SER A 227 -4.44 7.16 -5.60
N LEU A 228 -4.60 6.02 -4.90
CA LEU A 228 -3.74 5.67 -3.77
C LEU A 228 -2.28 5.52 -4.22
N LEU A 229 -2.07 4.75 -5.29
CA LEU A 229 -0.72 4.51 -5.83
C LEU A 229 -0.06 5.84 -6.24
N GLU A 230 -0.83 6.73 -6.88
CA GLU A 230 -0.36 8.06 -7.28
C GLU A 230 0.03 8.92 -6.06
N ASP A 231 -0.79 8.93 -5.00
CA ASP A 231 -0.52 9.67 -3.76
C ASP A 231 0.69 9.09 -3.00
N CYS A 232 0.91 7.78 -3.08
CA CYS A 232 2.13 7.11 -2.59
C CYS A 232 3.36 7.32 -3.51
N GLY A 233 3.24 8.06 -4.60
CA GLY A 233 4.33 8.34 -5.54
C GLY A 233 4.68 7.19 -6.49
N VAL A 234 3.86 6.15 -6.56
CA VAL A 234 4.01 5.00 -7.47
C VAL A 234 3.38 5.34 -8.83
N LYS A 235 4.18 5.27 -9.91
CA LYS A 235 3.78 5.68 -11.27
C LYS A 235 3.55 4.51 -12.21
#